data_AF-A0A834XT57-F1
#
_entry.id   AF-A0A834XT57-F1
#
_cell.length_a   1.000
_cell.length_b   1.000
_cell.length_c   1.000
_cell.angle_alpha   90.00
_cell.angle_beta   90.00
_cell.angle_gamma   90.00
#
_symmetry.space_group_name_H-M   'P 1'
#
loop_
_entity.id
_entity.type
_entity.pdbx_description
1 polymer ?
#
loop_
_entity_poly.entity_id
_entity_poly.type
_entity_poly.pdbx_seq_one_letter_code
_entity_poly.pdbx_strand_id
1 'polypeptide(L)'
;MRRKFTRSIIEFPFLIIKSKLNLSFYPNTPFNIGFSLNITNPIVSEFVGLCQLVSYFIGSLTHGCYNSFFLNMVLIICTHVTVLIDRYKKMIDNYLENRKNFPKIYNSKECLNIERKIMKKFIHNHLEILKLSNSINKIFSIVIFLQFAYFPIIICLFAYFASTVEPFSDLFIALFHGMVNITLQVAACCFASSELTIQFEKLSDTLYEVDWVDFHIKTKRSMIIIMMKTSKPFIFECGKLFRPSRETLTNVCIIYYK
;
A
#
# COMPACT_ATOMS: atom_id res chain seq x y z
N MET A 1 12.68 -37.53 -22.69
CA MET A 1 11.20 -37.66 -22.57
C MET A 1 10.54 -36.58 -21.70
N ARG A 2 11.10 -36.18 -20.53
CA ARG A 2 10.51 -35.16 -19.64
C ARG A 2 10.38 -33.73 -20.22
N ARG A 3 11.29 -33.27 -21.10
CA ARG A 3 11.21 -31.93 -21.74
C ARG A 3 10.08 -31.77 -22.77
N LYS A 4 9.52 -32.86 -23.31
CA LYS A 4 8.38 -32.80 -24.26
C LYS A 4 7.04 -32.71 -23.54
N PHE A 5 6.94 -33.24 -22.32
CA PHE A 5 5.68 -33.28 -21.56
C PHE A 5 5.37 -31.96 -20.86
N THR A 6 6.38 -31.20 -20.44
CA THR A 6 6.21 -29.88 -19.81
C THR A 6 5.84 -28.76 -20.80
N ARG A 7 6.24 -28.87 -22.07
CA ARG A 7 5.72 -27.99 -23.15
C ARG A 7 4.21 -28.17 -23.33
N SER A 8 3.72 -29.42 -23.25
CA SER A 8 2.31 -29.75 -23.47
C SER A 8 1.37 -29.08 -22.46
N ILE A 9 1.70 -29.04 -21.16
CA ILE A 9 0.76 -28.56 -20.13
C ILE A 9 0.60 -27.03 -20.14
N ILE A 10 1.67 -26.29 -20.47
CA ILE A 10 1.63 -24.82 -20.59
C ILE A 10 1.07 -24.40 -21.97
N GLU A 11 1.31 -25.19 -23.01
CA GLU A 11 0.75 -24.94 -24.33
C GLU A 11 -0.73 -25.34 -24.45
N PHE A 12 -1.29 -26.19 -23.57
CA PHE A 12 -2.67 -26.70 -23.75
C PHE A 12 -3.76 -25.61 -23.79
N PRO A 13 -3.78 -24.61 -22.88
CA PRO A 13 -4.70 -23.48 -22.98
C PRO A 13 -4.44 -22.62 -24.23
N PHE A 14 -3.16 -22.41 -24.57
CA PHE A 14 -2.73 -21.62 -25.73
C PHE A 14 -3.04 -22.31 -27.07
N LEU A 15 -2.95 -23.64 -27.15
CA LEU A 15 -3.23 -24.46 -28.33
C LEU A 15 -4.72 -24.53 -28.63
N ILE A 16 -5.58 -24.57 -27.60
CA ILE A 16 -7.04 -24.52 -27.76
C ILE A 16 -7.47 -23.14 -28.30
N ILE A 17 -6.86 -22.06 -27.79
CA ILE A 17 -7.10 -20.70 -28.30
C ILE A 17 -6.57 -20.56 -29.74
N LYS A 18 -5.37 -21.09 -30.03
CA LYS A 18 -4.73 -21.11 -31.36
C LYS A 18 -5.59 -21.83 -32.41
N SER A 19 -6.17 -22.98 -32.05
CA SER A 19 -7.02 -23.79 -32.94
C SER A 19 -8.36 -23.12 -33.25
N LYS A 20 -8.95 -22.37 -32.31
CA LYS A 20 -10.25 -21.70 -32.51
C LYS A 20 -10.17 -20.35 -33.23
N LEU A 21 -9.02 -19.68 -33.21
CA LEU A 21 -8.89 -18.28 -33.66
C LEU A 21 -7.93 -18.05 -34.85
N ASN A 22 -7.37 -19.10 -35.47
CA ASN A 22 -6.40 -18.98 -36.57
C ASN A 22 -5.23 -18.02 -36.26
N LEU A 23 -4.68 -18.11 -35.04
CA LEU A 23 -3.65 -17.19 -34.56
C LEU A 23 -2.25 -17.61 -35.05
N SER A 24 -1.52 -16.67 -35.64
CA SER A 24 -0.13 -16.87 -36.06
C SER A 24 0.84 -16.32 -35.00
N PHE A 25 1.87 -17.09 -34.65
CA PHE A 25 2.89 -16.77 -33.63
C PHE A 25 4.25 -16.64 -34.32
N TYR A 26 4.95 -15.51 -34.16
CA TYR A 26 6.19 -15.22 -34.88
C TYR A 26 7.34 -14.74 -33.98
N PRO A 27 8.58 -15.18 -34.24
CA PRO A 27 9.73 -15.01 -33.34
C PRO A 27 10.32 -13.58 -33.29
N ASN A 28 9.91 -12.66 -34.17
CA ASN A 28 10.49 -11.32 -34.28
C ASN A 28 9.70 -10.23 -33.53
N THR A 29 8.72 -10.60 -32.71
CA THR A 29 7.94 -9.65 -31.91
C THR A 29 8.40 -9.67 -30.44
N PRO A 30 8.46 -8.52 -29.75
CA PRO A 30 8.88 -8.42 -28.34
C PRO A 30 8.13 -9.37 -27.41
N PHE A 31 6.85 -9.63 -27.69
CA PHE A 31 6.04 -10.60 -26.98
C PHE A 31 5.41 -11.58 -27.97
N ASN A 32 5.63 -12.88 -27.75
CA ASN A 32 5.10 -13.95 -28.59
C ASN A 32 3.60 -14.20 -28.32
N ILE A 33 2.79 -13.26 -28.79
CA ILE A 33 1.32 -13.24 -28.67
C ILE A 33 0.75 -13.59 -30.04
N GLY A 34 -0.30 -14.42 -30.06
CA GLY A 34 -0.98 -14.78 -31.30
C GLY A 34 -1.80 -13.60 -31.84
N PHE A 35 -1.72 -13.34 -33.14
CA PHE A 35 -2.54 -12.34 -33.82
C PHE A 35 -3.36 -12.95 -34.96
N SER A 36 -4.55 -12.37 -35.19
CA SER A 36 -5.44 -12.73 -36.31
C SER A 36 -4.99 -12.13 -37.64
N LEU A 37 -4.07 -11.16 -37.61
CA LEU A 37 -3.46 -10.56 -38.81
C LEU A 37 -2.40 -11.49 -39.40
N ASN A 38 -2.28 -11.49 -40.73
CA ASN A 38 -1.24 -12.24 -41.43
C ASN A 38 0.10 -11.46 -41.34
N ILE A 39 0.91 -11.75 -40.31
CA ILE A 39 2.17 -11.06 -40.01
C ILE A 39 3.34 -11.50 -40.91
N THR A 40 3.06 -12.24 -41.99
CA THR A 40 4.10 -12.59 -42.99
C THR A 40 4.66 -11.35 -43.72
N ASN A 41 3.92 -10.25 -43.75
CA ASN A 41 4.41 -8.98 -44.31
C ASN A 41 5.33 -8.26 -43.30
N PRO A 42 6.59 -7.94 -43.67
CA PRO A 42 7.56 -7.31 -42.77
C PRO A 42 7.09 -5.97 -42.19
N ILE A 43 6.37 -5.15 -42.97
CA ILE A 43 5.84 -3.85 -42.50
C ILE A 43 4.81 -4.05 -41.39
N VAL A 44 3.95 -5.06 -41.54
CA VAL A 44 2.93 -5.39 -40.53
C VAL A 44 3.59 -5.93 -39.26
N SER A 45 4.64 -6.75 -39.39
CA SER A 45 5.40 -7.26 -38.23
C SER A 45 6.10 -6.15 -37.47
N GLU A 46 6.73 -5.20 -38.16
CA GLU A 46 7.42 -4.07 -37.55
C GLU A 46 6.42 -3.13 -36.83
N PHE A 47 5.29 -2.84 -37.47
CA PHE A 47 4.21 -2.05 -36.87
C PHE A 47 3.65 -2.72 -35.60
N VAL A 48 3.37 -4.04 -35.64
CA VAL A 48 2.90 -4.78 -34.47
C VAL A 48 3.93 -4.77 -33.35
N GLY A 49 5.22 -4.93 -33.67
CA GLY A 49 6.31 -4.83 -32.71
C GLY A 49 6.36 -3.45 -32.02
N LEU A 50 6.22 -2.38 -32.78
CA LEU A 50 6.14 -1.01 -32.25
C LEU A 50 4.93 -0.84 -31.32
N CYS A 51 3.75 -1.30 -31.73
CA CYS A 51 2.55 -1.24 -30.89
C CYS A 51 2.72 -2.01 -29.57
N GLN A 52 3.37 -3.18 -29.60
CA GLN A 52 3.67 -3.96 -28.40
C GLN A 52 4.60 -3.20 -27.43
N LEU A 53 5.68 -2.59 -27.95
CA LEU A 53 6.61 -1.81 -27.14
C LEU A 53 5.93 -0.59 -26.49
N VAL A 54 5.13 0.14 -27.26
CA VAL A 54 4.36 1.29 -26.76
C VAL A 54 3.37 0.84 -25.67
N SER A 55 2.67 -0.28 -25.90
CA SER A 55 1.72 -0.82 -24.91
C SER A 55 2.41 -1.24 -23.62
N TYR A 56 3.57 -1.90 -23.71
CA TYR A 56 4.36 -2.30 -22.55
C TYR A 56 4.87 -1.08 -21.77
N PHE A 57 5.33 -0.04 -22.47
CA PHE A 57 5.77 1.20 -21.84
C PHE A 57 4.64 1.90 -21.08
N ILE A 58 3.46 2.03 -21.70
CA ILE A 58 2.28 2.61 -21.05
C ILE A 58 1.83 1.74 -19.86
N GLY A 59 1.83 0.42 -20.01
CA GLY A 59 1.48 -0.52 -18.94
C GLY A 59 2.41 -0.42 -17.73
N SER A 60 3.73 -0.34 -17.96
CA SER A 60 4.70 -0.21 -16.87
C SER A 60 4.60 1.16 -16.17
N LEU A 61 4.41 2.24 -16.93
CA LEU A 61 4.20 3.58 -16.39
C LEU A 61 2.94 3.64 -15.52
N THR A 62 1.81 3.17 -16.03
CA THR A 62 0.54 3.15 -15.29
C THR A 62 0.64 2.33 -14.01
N HIS A 63 1.30 1.17 -14.05
CA HIS A 63 1.57 0.36 -12.87
C HIS A 63 2.43 1.10 -11.84
N GLY A 64 3.52 1.75 -12.29
CA GLY A 64 4.37 2.58 -11.43
C GLY A 64 3.62 3.74 -10.78
N CYS A 65 2.79 4.45 -11.55
CA CYS A 65 1.94 5.53 -11.06
C CYS A 65 0.95 5.05 -10.02
N TYR A 66 0.29 3.90 -10.25
CA TYR A 66 -0.67 3.33 -9.31
C TYR A 66 -0.02 3.03 -7.94
N ASN A 67 1.14 2.37 -7.96
CA ASN A 67 1.87 2.03 -6.75
C ASN A 67 2.33 3.27 -6.00
N SER A 68 2.88 4.24 -6.73
CA SER A 68 3.32 5.50 -6.15
C SER A 68 2.15 6.26 -5.54
N PHE A 69 0.99 6.28 -6.22
CA PHE A 69 -0.21 6.95 -5.74
C PHE A 69 -0.70 6.35 -4.41
N PHE A 70 -0.77 5.01 -4.31
CA PHE A 70 -1.13 4.35 -3.05
C PHE A 70 -0.18 4.71 -1.91
N LEU A 71 1.13 4.57 -2.13
CA LEU A 71 2.15 4.88 -1.12
C LEU A 71 2.06 6.33 -0.65
N ASN A 72 1.95 7.27 -1.59
CA ASN A 72 1.82 8.69 -1.26
C ASN A 72 0.56 8.98 -0.44
N MET A 73 -0.59 8.39 -0.79
CA MET A 73 -1.83 8.58 -0.05
C MET A 73 -1.72 8.09 1.40
N VAL A 74 -1.07 6.95 1.64
CA VAL A 74 -0.83 6.45 2.99
C VAL A 74 0.15 7.35 3.75
N LEU A 75 1.26 7.77 3.13
CA LEU A 75 2.24 8.66 3.77
C LEU A 75 1.65 10.05 4.08
N ILE A 76 0.74 10.56 3.25
CA ILE A 76 -0.01 11.79 3.53
C ILE A 76 -0.86 11.62 4.79
N ILE A 77 -1.55 10.48 4.96
CA ILE A 77 -2.28 10.21 6.20
C ILE A 77 -1.33 10.18 7.40
N CYS A 78 -0.21 9.47 7.31
CA CYS A 78 0.81 9.42 8.37
C CYS A 78 1.24 10.83 8.77
N THR A 79 1.50 11.68 7.78
CA THR A 79 1.87 13.08 7.98
C THR A 79 0.76 13.87 8.67
N HIS A 80 -0.49 13.69 8.26
CA HIS A 80 -1.64 14.34 8.90
C HIS A 80 -1.80 13.92 10.36
N VAL A 81 -1.54 12.66 10.70
CA VAL A 81 -1.54 12.17 12.09
C VAL A 81 -0.42 12.85 12.88
N THR A 82 0.80 12.88 12.37
CA THR A 82 1.93 13.57 13.03
C THR A 82 1.65 15.06 13.25
N VAL A 83 1.14 15.75 12.22
CA VAL A 83 0.79 17.17 12.32
C VAL A 83 -0.35 17.38 13.33
N LEU A 84 -1.32 16.47 13.42
CA LEU A 84 -2.38 16.54 14.44
C LEU A 84 -1.79 16.43 15.85
N ILE A 85 -0.89 15.47 16.08
CA ILE A 85 -0.17 15.25 17.33
C ILE A 85 0.55 16.54 17.76
N ASP A 86 1.39 17.08 16.88
CA ASP A 86 2.22 18.26 17.18
C ASP A 86 1.37 19.50 17.45
N ARG A 87 0.31 19.71 16.65
CA ARG A 87 -0.62 20.81 16.86
C ARG A 87 -1.36 20.68 18.19
N TYR A 88 -1.73 19.47 18.58
CA TYR A 88 -2.44 19.23 19.82
C TYR A 88 -1.55 19.47 21.05
N LYS A 89 -0.33 18.90 21.05
CA LYS A 89 0.69 19.15 22.08
C LYS A 89 0.92 20.66 22.26
N LYS A 90 1.24 21.35 21.18
CA LYS A 90 1.46 22.82 21.19
C LYS A 90 0.25 23.62 21.69
N MET A 91 -0.98 23.21 21.34
CA MET A 91 -2.19 23.89 21.81
C MET A 91 -2.40 23.72 23.32
N ILE A 92 -2.04 22.57 23.89
CA ILE A 92 -2.16 22.31 25.33
C ILE A 92 -1.05 23.04 26.09
N ASP A 93 0.20 22.94 25.64
CA ASP A 93 1.34 23.61 26.28
C ASP A 93 1.12 25.12 26.35
N ASN A 94 0.73 25.74 25.23
CA ASN A 94 0.40 27.16 25.18
C ASN A 94 -0.77 27.52 26.11
N TYR A 95 -1.78 26.64 26.25
CA TYR A 95 -2.91 26.89 27.14
C TYR A 95 -2.47 26.86 28.62
N LEU A 96 -1.69 25.85 29.00
CA LEU A 96 -1.18 25.69 30.36
C LEU A 96 -0.23 26.82 30.75
N GLU A 97 0.68 27.21 29.85
CA GLU A 97 1.62 28.31 30.07
C GLU A 97 0.89 29.65 30.25
N ASN A 98 -0.08 29.95 29.38
CA ASN A 98 -0.89 31.17 29.50
C ASN A 98 -1.71 31.20 30.80
N ARG A 99 -2.23 30.04 31.23
CA ARG A 99 -2.97 29.94 32.49
C ARG A 99 -2.06 30.17 33.70
N LYS A 100 -0.82 29.67 33.68
CA LYS A 100 0.18 29.89 34.74
C LYS A 100 0.63 31.36 34.78
N ASN A 101 0.88 31.98 33.63
CA ASN A 101 1.36 33.37 33.55
C ASN A 101 0.28 34.42 33.86
N PHE A 102 -0.99 34.13 33.56
CA PHE A 102 -2.09 35.08 33.71
C PHE A 102 -3.29 34.52 34.51
N PRO A 103 -3.10 34.11 35.77
CA PRO A 103 -4.13 33.40 36.53
C PRO A 103 -5.37 34.25 36.83
N LYS A 104 -5.23 35.58 36.89
CA LYS A 104 -6.33 36.52 37.15
C LYS A 104 -7.23 36.76 35.93
N ILE A 105 -6.75 36.47 34.72
CA ILE A 105 -7.51 36.67 33.48
C ILE A 105 -8.51 35.54 33.30
N TYR A 106 -8.13 34.32 33.64
CA TYR A 106 -8.94 33.14 33.38
C TYR A 106 -9.90 32.83 34.53
N ASN A 107 -11.18 33.13 34.33
CA ASN A 107 -12.22 32.56 35.18
C ASN A 107 -12.49 31.08 34.81
N SER A 108 -13.12 30.32 35.72
CA SER A 108 -13.41 28.89 35.53
C SER A 108 -14.21 28.60 34.24
N LYS A 109 -15.13 29.51 33.87
CA LYS A 109 -15.98 29.36 32.68
C LYS A 109 -15.20 29.56 31.39
N GLU A 110 -14.27 30.50 31.35
CA GLU A 110 -13.37 30.75 30.22
C GLU A 110 -12.39 29.60 30.00
N CYS A 111 -11.75 29.10 31.07
CA CYS A 111 -10.92 27.90 31.00
C CYS A 111 -11.67 26.74 30.34
N LEU A 112 -12.87 26.45 30.84
CA LEU A 112 -13.71 25.38 30.32
C LEU A 112 -14.13 25.60 28.86
N ASN A 113 -14.34 26.85 28.43
CA ASN A 113 -14.65 27.15 27.04
C ASN A 113 -13.45 26.96 26.10
N ILE A 114 -12.24 27.31 26.55
CA ILE A 114 -11.00 27.12 25.78
C ILE A 114 -10.69 25.63 25.66
N GLU A 115 -10.72 24.90 26.78
CA GLU A 115 -10.58 23.45 26.83
C GLU A 115 -11.55 22.77 25.85
N ARG A 116 -12.84 23.13 25.88
CA ARG A 116 -13.83 22.60 24.93
C ARG A 116 -13.48 22.89 23.47
N LYS A 117 -12.97 24.09 23.16
CA LYS A 117 -12.56 24.44 21.79
C LYS A 117 -11.37 23.60 21.34
N ILE A 118 -10.37 23.38 22.20
CA ILE A 118 -9.21 22.52 21.94
C ILE A 118 -9.69 21.10 21.63
N MET A 119 -10.51 20.52 22.50
CA MET A 119 -11.05 19.16 22.31
C MET A 119 -11.90 19.03 21.06
N LYS A 120 -12.80 19.98 20.80
CA LYS A 120 -13.66 19.96 19.61
C LYS A 120 -12.84 19.99 18.32
N LYS A 121 -11.79 20.82 18.27
CA LYS A 121 -10.89 20.91 17.11
C LYS A 121 -10.10 19.61 16.91
N PHE A 122 -9.58 19.03 17.98
CA PHE A 122 -8.87 17.75 17.93
C PHE A 122 -9.77 16.63 17.39
N ILE A 123 -10.95 16.44 18.00
CA ILE A 123 -11.91 15.40 17.61
C ILE A 123 -12.31 15.55 16.14
N HIS A 124 -12.60 16.77 15.70
CA HIS A 124 -12.98 17.03 14.32
C HIS A 124 -11.88 16.59 13.35
N ASN A 125 -10.64 17.03 13.57
CA ASN A 125 -9.52 16.68 12.71
C ASN A 125 -9.21 15.17 12.73
N HIS A 126 -9.24 14.55 13.91
CA HIS A 126 -9.02 13.11 14.06
C HIS A 126 -10.06 12.29 13.28
N LEU A 127 -11.35 12.68 13.36
CA LEU A 127 -12.42 12.01 12.62
C LEU A 127 -12.28 12.18 11.10
N GLU A 128 -11.86 13.35 10.62
CA GLU A 128 -11.59 13.54 9.19
C GLU A 128 -10.43 12.66 8.70
N ILE A 129 -9.34 12.57 9.48
CA ILE A 129 -8.22 11.68 9.17
C ILE A 129 -8.68 10.21 9.16
N LEU A 130 -9.49 9.79 10.13
CA LEU A 130 -10.06 8.44 10.16
C LEU A 130 -10.97 8.16 8.96
N LYS A 131 -11.81 9.12 8.55
CA LYS A 131 -12.65 8.97 7.35
C LYS A 131 -11.80 8.81 6.09
N LEU A 132 -10.73 9.60 5.95
CA LEU A 132 -9.78 9.48 4.84
C LEU A 132 -9.09 8.12 4.84
N SER A 133 -8.60 7.68 6.01
CA SER A 133 -7.95 6.38 6.21
C SER A 133 -8.86 5.22 5.82
N ASN A 134 -10.12 5.24 6.27
CA ASN A 134 -11.13 4.25 5.91
C ASN A 134 -11.46 4.25 4.41
N SER A 135 -11.49 5.42 3.78
CA SER A 135 -11.77 5.55 2.34
C SER A 135 -10.65 4.96 1.50
N ILE A 136 -9.38 5.28 1.85
CA ILE A 136 -8.20 4.71 1.19
C ILE A 136 -8.16 3.20 1.40
N ASN A 137 -8.39 2.71 2.62
CA ASN A 137 -8.47 1.28 2.87
C ASN A 137 -9.54 0.62 1.98
N LYS A 138 -10.77 1.14 1.95
CA LYS A 138 -11.85 0.60 1.10
C LYS A 138 -11.48 0.53 -0.39
N ILE A 139 -10.83 1.55 -0.93
CA ILE A 139 -10.47 1.63 -2.35
C ILE A 139 -9.37 0.62 -2.70
N PHE A 140 -8.33 0.51 -1.86
CA PHE A 140 -7.14 -0.28 -2.17
C PHE A 140 -7.17 -1.70 -1.61
N SER A 141 -8.07 -2.01 -0.68
CA SER A 141 -8.18 -3.30 0.03
C SER A 141 -8.17 -4.51 -0.94
N ILE A 142 -9.01 -4.47 -1.98
CA ILE A 142 -9.10 -5.59 -2.94
C ILE A 142 -7.88 -5.67 -3.86
N VAL A 143 -7.32 -4.54 -4.27
CA VAL A 143 -6.19 -4.52 -5.20
C VAL A 143 -4.93 -5.03 -4.52
N ILE A 144 -4.68 -4.58 -3.29
CA ILE A 144 -3.57 -5.09 -2.47
C ILE A 144 -3.76 -6.58 -2.20
N PHE A 145 -4.99 -7.03 -1.89
CA PHE A 145 -5.26 -8.45 -1.71
C PHE A 145 -4.87 -9.28 -2.94
N LEU A 146 -5.28 -8.86 -4.14
CA LEU A 146 -4.92 -9.53 -5.39
C LEU A 146 -3.41 -9.49 -5.65
N GLN A 147 -2.75 -8.38 -5.33
CA GLN A 147 -1.30 -8.26 -5.45
C GLN A 147 -0.56 -9.28 -4.55
N PHE A 148 -1.01 -9.45 -3.31
CA PHE A 148 -0.46 -10.46 -2.40
C PHE A 148 -0.77 -11.89 -2.83
N ALA A 149 -1.93 -12.14 -3.43
CA ALA A 149 -2.27 -13.45 -3.98
C ALA A 149 -1.43 -13.80 -5.22
N TYR A 150 -1.06 -12.80 -6.02
CA TYR A 150 -0.25 -12.98 -7.23
C TYR A 150 1.25 -13.18 -6.93
N PHE A 151 1.75 -12.58 -5.85
CA PHE A 151 3.16 -12.66 -5.43
C PHE A 151 3.73 -14.10 -5.33
N PRO A 152 3.09 -15.08 -4.65
CA PRO A 152 3.56 -16.47 -4.61
C PRO A 152 3.74 -17.08 -5.99
N ILE A 153 2.76 -16.86 -6.87
CA ILE A 153 2.72 -17.45 -8.20
C ILE A 153 3.96 -17.02 -8.98
N ILE A 154 4.31 -15.73 -8.89
CA ILE A 154 5.48 -15.19 -9.58
C ILE A 154 6.79 -15.70 -9.00
N ILE A 155 6.90 -15.78 -7.67
CA ILE A 155 8.10 -16.34 -7.04
C ILE A 155 8.31 -17.80 -7.48
N CYS A 156 7.25 -18.61 -7.47
CA CYS A 156 7.32 -20.00 -7.91
C CYS A 156 7.71 -20.12 -9.39
N LEU A 157 7.13 -19.29 -10.26
CA LEU A 157 7.50 -19.25 -11.68
C LEU A 157 8.97 -18.85 -11.86
N PHE A 158 9.44 -17.83 -11.14
CA PHE A 158 10.82 -17.41 -11.17
C PHE A 158 11.76 -18.54 -10.72
N ALA A 159 11.47 -19.21 -9.61
CA ALA A 159 12.27 -20.34 -9.12
C ALA A 159 12.36 -21.47 -10.16
N TYR A 160 11.23 -21.79 -10.81
CA TYR A 160 11.20 -22.77 -11.90
C TYR A 160 12.06 -22.34 -13.09
N PHE A 161 11.93 -21.10 -13.56
CA PHE A 161 12.72 -20.60 -14.69
C PHE A 161 14.20 -20.49 -14.35
N ALA A 162 14.56 -20.07 -13.14
CA ALA A 162 15.94 -20.04 -12.66
C ALA A 162 16.61 -21.42 -12.68
N SER A 163 15.83 -22.50 -12.54
CA SER A 163 16.34 -23.88 -12.64
C SER A 163 16.45 -24.43 -14.07
N THR A 164 15.82 -23.77 -15.05
CA THR A 164 15.67 -24.31 -16.41
C THR A 164 16.33 -23.45 -17.49
N VAL A 165 16.49 -22.16 -17.23
CA VAL A 165 17.05 -21.17 -18.16
C VAL A 165 18.53 -20.95 -17.85
N GLU A 166 19.33 -20.70 -18.89
CA GLU A 166 20.75 -20.39 -18.71
C GLU A 166 20.93 -19.10 -17.89
N PRO A 167 21.79 -19.11 -16.85
CA PRO A 167 22.04 -17.94 -16.04
C PRO A 167 22.54 -16.78 -16.91
N PHE A 168 22.10 -15.57 -16.60
CA PHE A 168 22.43 -14.34 -17.32
C PHE A 168 21.96 -14.24 -18.79
N SER A 169 21.14 -15.17 -19.28
CA SER A 169 20.42 -14.94 -20.54
C SER A 169 19.43 -13.77 -20.41
N ASP A 170 19.06 -13.14 -21.54
CA ASP A 170 18.10 -12.02 -21.56
C ASP A 170 16.77 -12.37 -20.87
N LEU A 171 16.30 -13.61 -21.06
CA LEU A 171 15.11 -14.13 -20.41
C LEU A 171 15.29 -14.23 -18.89
N PHE A 172 16.44 -14.70 -18.43
CA PHE A 172 16.75 -14.77 -16.99
C PHE A 172 16.77 -13.38 -16.36
N ILE A 173 17.43 -12.41 -17.01
CA ILE A 173 17.52 -11.02 -16.54
C ILE A 173 16.13 -10.38 -16.46
N ALA A 174 15.30 -10.55 -17.48
CA ALA A 174 13.93 -10.01 -17.50
C ALA A 174 13.06 -10.59 -16.37
N LEU A 175 13.13 -11.90 -16.15
CA LEU A 175 12.39 -12.58 -15.08
C LEU A 175 12.88 -12.16 -13.69
N PHE A 176 14.19 -12.06 -13.51
CA PHE A 176 14.79 -11.60 -12.25
C PHE A 176 14.39 -10.17 -11.93
N HIS A 177 14.46 -9.28 -12.93
CA HIS A 177 14.00 -7.89 -12.78
C HIS A 177 12.50 -7.85 -12.39
N GLY A 178 11.64 -8.64 -13.02
CA GLY A 178 10.23 -8.75 -12.64
C GLY A 178 10.01 -9.19 -11.19
N MET A 179 10.76 -10.19 -10.73
CA MET A 179 10.71 -10.69 -9.35
C MET A 179 11.13 -9.62 -8.34
N VAL A 180 12.23 -8.91 -8.60
CA VAL A 180 12.69 -7.80 -7.74
C VAL A 180 11.65 -6.69 -7.66
N ASN A 181 11.04 -6.31 -8.80
CA ASN A 181 10.02 -5.25 -8.83
C ASN A 181 8.78 -5.59 -8.00
N ILE A 182 8.23 -6.79 -8.15
CA ILE A 182 7.04 -7.20 -7.40
C ILE A 182 7.38 -7.32 -5.92
N THR A 183 8.57 -7.85 -5.58
CA THR A 183 9.03 -7.91 -4.19
C THR A 183 9.12 -6.51 -3.57
N LEU A 184 9.70 -5.54 -4.29
CA LEU A 184 9.78 -4.16 -3.83
C LEU A 184 8.40 -3.52 -3.64
N GLN A 185 7.47 -3.79 -4.56
CA GLN A 185 6.09 -3.29 -4.50
C GLN A 185 5.33 -3.82 -3.26
N VAL A 186 5.44 -5.13 -3.00
CA VAL A 186 4.84 -5.77 -1.81
C VAL A 186 5.50 -5.25 -0.52
N ALA A 187 6.83 -5.11 -0.53
CA ALA A 187 7.57 -4.57 0.60
C ALA A 187 7.18 -3.12 0.92
N ALA A 188 7.07 -2.27 -0.10
CA ALA A 188 6.63 -0.88 0.06
C ALA A 188 5.21 -0.81 0.62
N CYS A 189 4.30 -1.67 0.16
CA CYS A 189 2.95 -1.77 0.70
C CYS A 189 2.96 -2.14 2.19
N CYS A 190 3.67 -3.21 2.58
CA CYS A 190 3.82 -3.62 3.97
C CYS A 190 4.43 -2.52 4.83
N PHE A 191 5.44 -1.82 4.31
CA PHE A 191 6.08 -0.70 4.97
C PHE A 191 5.06 0.41 5.26
N ALA A 192 4.32 0.86 4.24
CA ALA A 192 3.34 1.94 4.36
C ALA A 192 2.20 1.57 5.32
N SER A 193 1.65 0.36 5.22
CA SER A 193 0.58 -0.11 6.13
C SER A 193 1.05 -0.22 7.59
N SER A 194 2.29 -0.65 7.81
CA SER A 194 2.87 -0.72 9.16
C SER A 194 3.15 0.67 9.72
N GLU A 195 3.72 1.55 8.90
CA GLU A 195 3.99 2.94 9.28
C GLU A 195 2.70 3.66 9.68
N LEU A 196 1.63 3.46 8.91
CA LEU A 196 0.31 3.99 9.24
C LEU A 196 -0.16 3.56 10.62
N THR A 197 -0.05 2.26 10.93
CA THR A 197 -0.43 1.70 12.23
C THR A 197 0.37 2.34 13.36
N ILE A 198 1.70 2.43 13.20
CA ILE A 198 2.61 3.04 14.18
C ILE A 198 2.25 4.50 14.44
N GLN A 199 1.91 5.29 13.42
CA GLN A 199 1.55 6.70 13.62
C GLN A 199 0.24 6.84 14.42
N PHE A 200 -0.74 5.96 14.20
CA PHE A 200 -1.97 5.94 14.99
C PHE A 200 -1.74 5.47 16.44
N GLU A 201 -0.80 4.55 16.67
CA GLU A 201 -0.38 4.17 18.04
C GLU A 201 0.28 5.35 18.75
N LYS A 202 1.23 6.02 18.08
CA LYS A 202 1.91 7.22 18.60
C LYS A 202 0.94 8.35 18.97
N LEU A 203 -0.17 8.49 18.22
CA LEU A 203 -1.25 9.42 18.57
C LEU A 203 -1.84 9.08 19.94
N SER A 204 -2.15 7.80 20.19
CA SER A 204 -2.69 7.34 21.47
C SER A 204 -1.71 7.56 22.61
N ASP A 205 -0.43 7.23 22.40
CA ASP A 205 0.62 7.40 23.41
C ASP A 205 0.80 8.88 23.76
N THR A 206 0.86 9.74 22.74
CA THR A 206 0.96 11.19 22.96
C THR A 206 -0.24 11.73 23.75
N LEU A 207 -1.46 11.28 23.45
CA LEU A 207 -2.64 11.74 24.19
C LEU A 207 -2.51 11.41 25.69
N TYR A 208 -1.90 10.28 26.03
CA TYR A 208 -1.66 9.88 27.41
C TYR A 208 -0.56 10.71 28.10
N GLU A 209 0.50 11.07 27.36
CA GLU A 209 1.67 11.81 27.88
C GLU A 209 1.41 13.30 28.16
N VAL A 210 0.44 13.92 27.49
CA VAL A 210 0.18 15.36 27.63
C VAL A 210 -0.29 15.70 29.05
N ASP A 211 0.10 16.86 29.59
CA ASP A 211 -0.38 17.31 30.89
C ASP A 211 -1.86 17.72 30.84
N TRP A 212 -2.73 16.84 31.36
CA TRP A 212 -4.17 17.05 31.48
C TRP A 212 -4.64 17.14 32.94
N VAL A 213 -3.71 17.18 33.90
CA VAL A 213 -4.02 17.13 35.34
C VAL A 213 -4.72 18.41 35.80
N ASP A 214 -4.37 19.56 35.23
CA ASP A 214 -4.97 20.83 35.62
C ASP A 214 -6.31 21.14 34.93
N PHE A 215 -6.79 20.26 34.04
CA PHE A 215 -7.99 20.50 33.24
C PHE A 215 -9.27 20.35 34.07
N HIS A 216 -10.35 20.99 33.63
CA HIS A 216 -11.65 20.85 34.27
C HIS A 216 -12.17 19.39 34.22
N ILE A 217 -12.86 18.93 35.27
CA ILE A 217 -13.33 17.53 35.38
C ILE A 217 -14.17 17.06 34.18
N LYS A 218 -14.98 17.96 33.62
CA LYS A 218 -15.77 17.71 32.40
C LYS A 218 -14.88 17.42 31.19
N THR A 219 -13.76 18.13 31.05
CA THR A 219 -12.81 17.95 29.96
C THR A 219 -11.99 16.68 30.15
N LYS A 220 -11.55 16.41 31.38
CA LYS A 220 -10.86 15.14 31.72
C LYS A 220 -11.66 13.92 31.29
N ARG A 221 -12.96 13.89 31.59
CA ARG A 221 -13.86 12.81 31.16
C ARG A 221 -13.88 12.64 29.63
N SER A 222 -13.93 13.74 28.88
CA SER A 222 -13.87 13.70 27.42
C SER A 222 -12.52 13.21 26.90
N MET A 223 -11.41 13.62 27.51
CA MET A 223 -10.07 13.15 27.14
C MET A 223 -9.92 11.64 27.36
N ILE A 224 -10.39 11.12 28.48
CA ILE A 224 -10.39 9.67 28.75
C ILE A 224 -11.16 8.91 27.65
N ILE A 225 -12.33 9.38 27.25
CA ILE A 225 -13.11 8.76 26.17
C ILE A 225 -12.31 8.76 24.86
N ILE A 226 -11.61 9.85 24.54
CA ILE A 226 -10.79 9.95 23.33
C ILE A 226 -9.62 8.97 23.40
N MET A 227 -8.90 8.93 24.52
CA MET A 227 -7.79 7.99 24.74
C MET A 227 -8.26 6.54 24.57
N MET A 228 -9.41 6.17 25.15
CA MET A 228 -9.99 4.84 24.99
C MET A 228 -10.41 4.52 23.54
N LYS A 229 -10.73 5.54 22.74
CA LYS A 229 -11.09 5.37 21.33
C LYS A 229 -9.84 5.28 20.45
N THR A 230 -8.80 6.03 20.75
CA THR A 230 -7.53 6.04 20.01
C THR A 230 -6.63 4.87 20.36
N SER A 231 -6.83 4.23 21.52
CA SER A 231 -6.06 3.04 21.95
C SER A 231 -6.25 1.82 21.05
N LYS A 232 -7.26 1.84 20.18
CA LYS A 232 -7.37 0.90 19.06
C LYS A 232 -6.83 1.59 17.81
N PRO A 233 -5.58 1.32 17.41
CA PRO A 233 -4.99 1.99 16.27
C PRO A 233 -5.73 1.61 14.99
N PHE A 234 -5.68 2.51 14.00
CA PHE A 234 -6.17 2.18 12.67
C PHE A 234 -5.22 1.17 12.03
N ILE A 235 -5.77 0.04 11.59
CA ILE A 235 -5.03 -1.01 10.90
C ILE A 235 -5.54 -1.11 9.48
N PHE A 236 -4.62 -1.17 8.52
CA PHE A 236 -4.97 -1.41 7.12
C PHE A 236 -5.40 -2.87 6.93
N GLU A 237 -6.60 -3.10 6.40
CA GLU A 237 -7.21 -4.44 6.31
C GLU A 237 -7.66 -4.78 4.89
N CYS A 238 -7.12 -5.87 4.36
CA CYS A 238 -7.46 -6.41 3.04
C CYS A 238 -8.56 -7.46 3.18
N GLY A 239 -9.76 -7.18 2.68
CA GLY A 239 -10.89 -8.11 2.66
C GLY A 239 -11.33 -8.66 4.03
N LYS A 240 -10.97 -8.01 5.14
CA LYS A 240 -11.14 -8.47 6.55
C LYS A 240 -10.43 -9.80 6.89
N LEU A 241 -9.65 -10.35 5.97
CA LEU A 241 -8.96 -11.63 6.13
C LEU A 241 -7.45 -11.45 6.30
N PHE A 242 -6.91 -10.37 5.73
CA PHE A 242 -5.47 -10.19 5.58
C PHE A 242 -5.03 -8.80 6.04
N ARG A 243 -3.90 -8.75 6.77
CA ARG A 243 -3.27 -7.51 7.22
C ARG A 243 -1.86 -7.43 6.66
N PRO A 244 -1.58 -6.51 5.71
CA PRO A 244 -0.23 -6.29 5.24
C PRO A 244 0.59 -5.65 6.37
N SER A 245 1.68 -6.29 6.75
CA SER A 245 2.63 -5.79 7.74
C SER A 245 4.05 -6.23 7.40
N ARG A 246 5.05 -5.56 7.99
CA ARG A 246 6.46 -5.98 7.84
C ARG A 246 6.67 -7.43 8.29
N GLU A 247 5.97 -7.85 9.35
CA GLU A 247 6.01 -9.23 9.87
C GLU A 247 5.38 -10.23 8.89
N THR A 248 4.27 -9.84 8.24
CA THR A 248 3.65 -10.66 7.19
C THR A 248 4.61 -10.91 6.05
N LEU A 249 5.37 -9.89 5.63
CA LEU A 249 6.37 -10.02 4.58
C LEU A 249 7.51 -10.97 4.99
N THR A 250 8.06 -10.83 6.20
CA THR A 250 9.15 -11.71 6.66
C THR A 250 8.70 -13.16 6.71
N ASN A 251 7.49 -13.42 7.19
CA ASN A 251 6.93 -14.78 7.26
C ASN A 251 6.78 -15.39 5.87
N VAL A 252 6.25 -14.61 4.92
CA VAL A 252 6.12 -15.03 3.52
C VAL A 252 7.49 -15.34 2.90
N CYS A 253 8.49 -14.48 3.09
CA CYS A 253 9.85 -14.74 2.62
C CYS A 253 10.44 -16.01 3.23
N ILE A 254 10.30 -16.22 4.54
CA ILE A 254 10.81 -17.43 5.24
C ILE A 254 10.19 -18.71 4.66
N ILE A 255 8.89 -18.69 4.35
CA ILE A 255 8.19 -19.85 3.76
C ILE A 255 8.81 -20.22 2.41
N TYR A 256 9.22 -19.25 1.59
CA TYR A 256 9.83 -19.53 0.29
C TYR A 256 11.30 -19.96 0.35
N TYR A 257 12.02 -19.61 1.41
CA TYR A 257 13.41 -20.04 1.60
C TYR A 257 13.54 -21.46 2.14
N LYS A 258 12.46 -22.06 2.65
CA LYS A 258 12.42 -23.44 3.12
C LYS A 258 12.08 -24.40 1.99
#